data_AF-A0A2T0MIZ4-F1
#
_entry.id   AF-A0A2T0MIZ4-F1
#
_cell.length_a   1.000
_cell.length_b   1.000
_cell.length_c   1.000
_cell.angle_alpha   90.00
_cell.angle_beta   90.00
_cell.angle_gamma   90.00
#
_symmetry.space_group_name_H-M   'P 1'
#
loop_
_entity.id
_entity.type
_entity.pdbx_description
1 polymer ?
#
loop_
_entity_poly.entity_id
_entity_poly.type
_entity_poly.pdbx_seq_one_letter_code
_entity_poly.pdbx_strand_id
1 'polypeptide(L)'
;MYICAKIQPKQQTLAEYKEAIYKIIGERIKSQRESLNISQLKLSEKLDISRSSISNIEVGRHQIPLHVLYEISRVLELDTKEFLPTYGEIVSFATSEIADYSNFLKSSKLKEEQKEKLSDVLKNI
;
A
#
# COMPACT_ATOMS: atom_id res chain seq x y z
N MET A 1 -37.09 3.50 -5.48
CA MET A 1 -36.21 3.92 -4.37
C MET A 1 -35.66 2.64 -3.75
N TYR A 2 -34.47 2.12 -4.05
CA TYR A 2 -33.27 2.55 -4.76
C TYR A 2 -32.89 1.51 -5.82
N ILE A 3 -32.61 1.97 -7.04
CA ILE A 3 -31.89 1.20 -8.07
C ILE A 3 -30.42 1.62 -7.95
N CYS A 4 -29.51 0.69 -7.74
CA CYS A 4 -28.11 0.81 -8.18
C CYS A 4 -27.45 -0.56 -8.02
N ALA A 5 -27.39 -1.29 -9.13
CA ALA A 5 -26.49 -2.41 -9.30
C ALA A 5 -25.08 -1.94 -8.95
N LYS A 6 -24.53 -2.41 -7.83
CA LYS A 6 -23.12 -2.21 -7.50
C LYS A 6 -22.32 -3.02 -8.51
N ILE A 7 -21.83 -2.34 -9.53
CA ILE A 7 -20.69 -2.77 -10.33
C ILE A 7 -19.58 -3.12 -9.33
N GLN A 8 -19.31 -4.40 -9.15
CA GLN A 8 -18.17 -4.85 -8.38
C GLN A 8 -16.94 -4.60 -9.26
N PRO A 9 -16.02 -3.69 -8.89
CA PRO A 9 -14.77 -3.57 -9.61
C PRO A 9 -14.05 -4.93 -9.55
N LYS A 10 -13.57 -5.36 -10.71
CA LYS A 10 -12.76 -6.55 -10.94
C LYS A 10 -11.85 -6.78 -9.73
N GLN A 11 -12.08 -7.88 -9.04
CA GLN A 11 -11.60 -8.14 -7.69
C GLN A 11 -10.06 -8.02 -7.66
N GLN A 12 -9.56 -6.92 -7.10
CA GLN A 12 -8.13 -6.77 -6.80
C GLN A 12 -7.69 -7.99 -6.02
N THR A 13 -6.61 -8.66 -6.44
CA THR A 13 -6.31 -9.97 -5.85
C THR A 13 -5.95 -9.76 -4.38
N LEU A 14 -6.43 -10.64 -3.50
CA LEU A 14 -6.16 -10.56 -2.05
C LEU A 14 -4.65 -10.51 -1.73
N ALA A 15 -3.82 -11.06 -2.64
CA ALA A 15 -2.38 -11.03 -2.56
C ALA A 15 -1.81 -9.63 -2.80
N GLU A 16 -2.19 -8.95 -3.89
CA GLU A 16 -1.78 -7.57 -4.21
C GLU A 16 -2.18 -6.60 -3.09
N TYR A 17 -3.39 -6.74 -2.56
CA TYR A 17 -3.90 -5.90 -1.48
C TYR A 17 -3.06 -6.06 -0.20
N LYS A 18 -2.74 -7.30 0.18
CA LYS A 18 -1.89 -7.59 1.35
C LYS A 18 -0.47 -7.07 1.15
N GLU A 19 0.10 -7.27 -0.04
CA GLU A 19 1.44 -6.78 -0.36
C GLU A 19 1.51 -5.25 -0.22
N ALA A 20 0.55 -4.52 -0.79
CA ALA A 20 0.47 -3.07 -0.69
C ALA A 20 0.45 -2.59 0.77
N ILE A 21 -0.34 -3.23 1.63
CA ILE A 21 -0.40 -2.89 3.06
C ILE A 21 0.98 -3.00 3.70
N TYR A 22 1.63 -4.16 3.60
CA TYR A 22 2.89 -4.38 4.31
C TYR A 22 4.06 -3.60 3.70
N LYS A 23 4.03 -3.32 2.39
CA LYS A 23 4.99 -2.44 1.74
C LYS A 23 4.91 -1.01 2.27
N ILE A 24 3.71 -0.44 2.34
CA ILE A 24 3.53 0.93 2.84
C ILE A 24 3.91 1.02 4.33
N ILE A 25 3.44 0.07 5.15
CA ILE A 25 3.78 0.05 6.58
C ILE A 25 5.30 -0.10 6.77
N GLY A 26 5.93 -1.04 6.06
CA GLY A 26 7.38 -1.29 6.15
C GLY A 26 8.20 -0.06 5.79
N GLU A 27 7.85 0.64 4.71
CA GLU A 27 8.55 1.85 4.28
C GLU A 27 8.40 2.99 5.29
N ARG A 28 7.23 3.16 5.91
CA ARG A 28 7.03 4.16 6.98
C ARG A 28 7.84 3.85 8.23
N ILE A 29 7.90 2.57 8.64
CA ILE A 29 8.75 2.12 9.75
C ILE A 29 10.22 2.42 9.47
N LYS A 30 10.69 2.06 8.27
CA LYS A 30 12.07 2.33 7.83
C LYS A 30 12.38 3.83 7.85
N SER A 31 11.51 4.64 7.26
CA SER A 31 11.66 6.09 7.16
C SER A 31 11.77 6.73 8.55
N GLN A 32 10.90 6.34 9.48
CA GLN A 32 10.95 6.85 10.84
C GLN A 32 12.16 6.34 11.61
N ARG A 33 12.56 5.08 11.42
CA ARG A 33 13.79 4.56 12.03
C ARG A 33 15.01 5.37 11.58
N GLU A 34 15.09 5.69 10.29
CA GLU A 34 16.18 6.46 9.69
C GLU A 34 16.17 7.92 10.13
N SER A 35 15.00 8.55 10.29
CA SER A 35 14.89 9.93 10.82
C SER A 35 15.44 10.03 12.25
N LEU A 36 15.34 8.96 13.03
CA LEU A 36 15.90 8.84 14.39
C LEU A 36 17.37 8.35 14.41
N ASN A 37 17.99 8.12 13.25
CA ASN A 37 19.35 7.57 13.13
C ASN A 37 19.54 6.21 13.84
N ILE A 38 18.48 5.41 13.93
CA ILE A 38 18.51 4.08 14.55
C ILE A 38 18.87 3.05 13.47
N SER A 39 19.81 2.14 13.74
CA SER A 39 20.11 1.03 12.83
C SER A 39 19.05 -0.08 12.94
N GLN A 40 18.87 -0.91 11.90
CA GLN A 40 17.98 -2.08 11.99
C GLN A 40 18.38 -3.02 13.13
N LEU A 41 19.68 -3.17 13.39
CA LEU A 41 20.20 -3.95 14.52
C LEU A 41 19.74 -3.33 15.86
N LYS A 42 19.83 -2.00 15.97
CA LYS A 42 19.43 -1.33 17.21
C LYS A 42 17.93 -1.40 17.47
N LEU A 43 17.12 -1.31 16.41
CA LEU A 43 15.68 -1.51 16.52
C LEU A 43 15.36 -2.96 16.90
N SER A 44 16.06 -3.93 16.33
CA SER A 44 15.84 -5.35 16.63
C SER A 44 16.17 -5.69 18.09
N GLU A 45 17.26 -5.13 18.64
CA GLU A 45 17.61 -5.26 20.07
C GLU A 45 16.51 -4.70 20.99
N LYS A 46 15.90 -3.56 20.65
CA LYS A 46 14.86 -2.91 21.46
C LYS A 46 13.52 -3.67 21.45
N LEU A 47 13.31 -4.50 20.44
CA LEU A 47 12.07 -5.26 20.21
C LEU A 47 12.24 -6.75 20.51
N ASP A 48 13.44 -7.19 20.91
CA ASP A 48 13.78 -8.61 21.13
C ASP A 48 13.40 -9.53 19.95
N ILE A 49 13.66 -9.05 18.73
CA ILE A 49 13.47 -9.83 17.49
C ILE A 49 14.75 -9.81 16.65
N SER A 50 14.81 -10.69 15.65
CA SER A 50 15.98 -10.78 14.79
C SER A 50 16.13 -9.53 13.89
N ARG A 51 17.37 -9.14 13.60
CA ARG A 51 17.66 -8.08 12.60
C ARG A 51 17.05 -8.41 11.23
N SER A 52 17.05 -9.68 10.82
CA SER A 52 16.44 -10.11 9.55
C SER A 52 14.92 -9.94 9.56
N SER A 53 14.25 -10.15 10.70
CA SER A 53 12.83 -9.82 10.87
C SER A 53 12.58 -8.34 10.61
N ILE A 54 13.37 -7.43 11.21
CA ILE A 54 13.27 -5.99 10.93
C ILE A 54 13.47 -5.68 9.45
N SER A 55 14.54 -6.22 8.86
CA SER A 55 14.81 -6.04 7.43
C SER A 55 13.64 -6.48 6.55
N ASN A 56 13.04 -7.65 6.82
CA ASN A 56 11.91 -8.17 6.05
C ASN A 56 10.61 -7.42 6.30
N ILE A 57 10.41 -6.89 7.52
CA ILE A 57 9.29 -6.01 7.85
C ILE A 57 9.39 -4.71 7.04
N GLU A 58 10.56 -4.07 7.06
CA GLU A 58 10.79 -2.80 6.37
C GLU A 58 10.59 -2.89 4.86
N VAL A 59 10.92 -4.03 4.23
CA VAL A 59 10.66 -4.24 2.80
C VAL A 59 9.29 -4.87 2.50
N GLY A 60 8.41 -5.01 3.50
CA GLY A 60 7.04 -5.53 3.36
C GLY A 60 6.92 -7.02 3.03
N ARG A 61 7.98 -7.81 3.25
CA ARG A 61 7.96 -9.27 3.00
C ARG A 61 7.37 -10.06 4.17
N HIS A 62 7.44 -9.52 5.38
CA HIS A 62 6.89 -10.15 6.58
C HIS A 62 5.65 -9.42 7.06
N GLN A 63 4.63 -10.20 7.43
CA GLN A 63 3.50 -9.66 8.18
C GLN A 63 3.94 -9.29 9.58
N ILE A 64 3.39 -8.18 10.09
CA ILE A 64 3.71 -7.66 11.41
C ILE A 64 2.56 -8.03 12.35
N PRO A 65 2.78 -8.82 13.41
CA PRO A 65 1.80 -8.99 14.45
C PRO A 65 1.45 -7.64 15.09
N LEU A 66 0.17 -7.40 15.40
CA LEU A 66 -0.26 -6.09 15.92
C LEU A 66 0.51 -5.66 17.17
N HIS A 67 0.78 -6.58 18.11
CA HIS A 67 1.56 -6.26 19.31
C HIS A 67 2.97 -5.74 18.97
N VAL A 68 3.65 -6.35 17.98
CA VAL A 68 4.96 -5.87 17.50
C VAL A 68 4.84 -4.48 16.88
N LEU A 69 3.76 -4.20 16.13
CA LEU A 69 3.54 -2.86 15.57
C LEU A 69 3.38 -1.80 16.67
N TYR A 70 2.69 -2.11 17.76
CA TYR A 70 2.59 -1.22 18.93
C TYR A 70 3.95 -1.02 19.62
N GLU A 71 4.78 -2.06 19.72
CA GLU A 71 6.13 -1.93 20.27
C GLU A 71 7.05 -1.10 19.37
N ILE A 72 6.96 -1.29 18.05
CA ILE A 72 7.65 -0.43 17.06
C ILE A 72 7.21 1.03 17.25
N SER A 73 5.91 1.27 17.40
CA SER A 73 5.35 2.61 17.61
C SER A 73 5.93 3.28 18.86
N ARG A 74 5.99 2.53 19.97
CA ARG A 74 6.62 2.97 21.22
C ARG A 74 8.10 3.30 21.04
N VAL A 75 8.86 2.46 20.35
CA VAL A 75 10.31 2.62 20.16
C VAL A 75 10.64 3.76 19.19
N LEU A 76 9.80 3.99 18.19
CA LEU A 76 9.98 5.01 17.15
C LEU A 76 9.25 6.32 17.43
N GLU A 77 8.65 6.45 18.63
CA GLU A 77 8.03 7.67 19.15
C GLU A 77 6.92 8.22 18.22
N LEU A 78 6.15 7.33 17.60
CA LEU A 78 4.98 7.68 16.79
C LEU A 78 3.73 6.92 17.25
N ASP A 79 2.57 7.51 16.99
CA ASP A 79 1.30 6.79 17.14
C ASP A 79 1.20 5.68 16.09
N THR A 80 0.64 4.53 16.47
CA THR A 80 0.47 3.38 15.57
C THR A 80 -0.27 3.72 14.29
N LYS A 81 -1.22 4.67 14.33
CA LYS A 81 -1.96 5.12 13.13
C LYS A 81 -1.06 5.75 12.07
N GLU A 82 0.07 6.34 12.47
CA GLU A 82 1.00 6.98 11.53
C GLU A 82 1.66 5.94 10.61
N PHE A 83 1.81 4.70 11.06
CA PHE A 83 2.31 3.61 10.23
C PHE A 83 1.24 2.99 9.33
N LEU A 84 -0.05 3.15 9.66
CA LEU A 84 -1.13 2.49 8.95
C LEU A 84 -1.53 3.27 7.69
N PRO A 85 -1.55 2.62 6.51
CA PRO A 85 -2.04 3.26 5.30
C PRO A 85 -3.55 3.47 5.36
N THR A 86 -4.00 4.55 4.73
CA THR A 86 -5.41 4.73 4.41
C THR A 86 -5.83 3.76 3.30
N TYR A 87 -7.13 3.49 3.19
CA TYR A 87 -7.65 2.67 2.10
C TYR A 87 -7.30 3.23 0.71
N GLY A 88 -7.32 4.55 0.55
CA GLY A 88 -6.95 5.22 -0.71
C GLY A 88 -5.49 4.98 -1.09
N GLU A 89 -4.57 5.00 -0.13
CA GLU A 89 -3.15 4.70 -0.38
C GLU A 89 -2.93 3.25 -0.78
N ILE A 90 -3.63 2.30 -0.13
CA ILE A 90 -3.54 0.88 -0.48
C ILE A 90 -3.99 0.66 -1.93
N VAL A 91 -5.16 1.21 -2.29
CA VAL A 91 -5.69 1.12 -3.65
C VAL A 91 -4.72 1.77 -4.63
N SER A 92 -4.27 3.00 -4.38
CA SER A 92 -3.34 3.72 -5.26
C SER A 92 -2.04 2.95 -5.50
N PHE A 93 -1.49 2.31 -4.46
CA PHE A 93 -0.28 1.50 -4.57
C PHE A 93 -0.54 0.26 -5.42
N ALA A 94 -1.60 -0.49 -5.11
CA ALA A 94 -1.91 -1.74 -5.81
C ALA A 94 -2.48 -1.54 -7.22
N THR A 95 -2.94 -0.32 -7.56
CA THR A 95 -3.38 0.06 -8.91
C THR A 95 -2.34 0.89 -9.66
N SER A 96 -1.10 0.99 -9.17
CA SER A 96 -0.06 1.82 -9.79
C SER A 96 0.24 1.43 -11.25
N GLU A 97 -0.03 0.18 -11.66
CA GLU A 97 -0.03 -0.22 -13.09
C GLU A 97 -1.19 0.42 -13.89
N ILE A 98 -2.36 0.64 -13.29
CA ILE A 98 -3.54 1.24 -13.94
C ILE A 98 -3.38 2.77 -14.09
N ALA A 99 -2.69 3.42 -13.16
CA ALA A 99 -2.44 4.86 -13.20
C ALA A 99 -1.66 5.25 -14.46
N ASP A 100 -0.66 4.45 -14.86
CA ASP A 100 0.11 4.64 -16.09
C ASP A 100 -0.77 4.53 -17.34
N TYR A 101 -1.70 3.57 -17.40
CA TYR A 101 -2.64 3.48 -18.53
C TYR A 101 -3.63 4.65 -18.56
N SER A 102 -4.18 5.05 -17.41
CA SER A 102 -5.13 6.17 -17.36
C SER A 102 -4.46 7.50 -17.73
N ASN A 103 -3.19 7.69 -17.37
CA ASN A 103 -2.39 8.85 -17.74
C ASN A 103 -1.96 8.79 -19.21
N PHE A 104 -1.65 7.59 -19.74
CA PHE A 104 -1.40 7.34 -21.17
C PHE A 104 -2.65 7.58 -22.04
N LEU A 105 -3.83 7.20 -21.56
CA LEU A 105 -5.11 7.45 -22.24
C LEU A 105 -5.52 8.93 -22.21
N LYS A 106 -5.13 9.67 -21.17
CA LYS A 106 -5.34 11.12 -21.08
C LYS A 106 -4.32 11.91 -21.91
N SER A 107 -3.10 11.42 -22.04
CA SER A 107 -2.03 12.07 -22.82
C SER A 107 -2.10 11.74 -24.33
N SER A 108 -2.73 10.62 -24.70
CA SER A 108 -3.11 10.37 -26.08
C SER A 108 -4.26 11.30 -26.49
N LYS A 109 -4.08 12.04 -27.59
CA LYS A 109 -5.14 12.83 -28.25
C LYS A 109 -6.22 11.91 -28.83
N LEU A 110 -7.00 11.27 -27.97
CA LEU A 110 -8.15 10.48 -28.39
C LEU A 110 -9.35 11.41 -28.56
N LYS A 111 -10.02 11.30 -29.70
CA LYS A 111 -11.29 12.00 -29.92
C LYS A 111 -12.32 11.44 -28.95
N GLU A 112 -13.28 12.25 -28.49
CA GLU A 112 -14.28 11.85 -27.49
C GLU A 112 -15.01 10.55 -27.87
N GLU A 113 -15.28 10.37 -29.16
CA GLU A 113 -15.91 9.17 -29.73
C GLU A 113 -15.08 7.88 -29.53
N GLN A 114 -13.76 7.99 -29.44
CA GLN A 114 -12.86 6.86 -29.18
C GLN A 114 -12.77 6.55 -27.67
N LYS A 115 -12.89 7.57 -26.82
CA LYS A 115 -12.94 7.40 -25.35
C LYS A 115 -14.21 6.68 -24.93
N GLU A 116 -15.34 7.01 -25.56
CA GLU A 116 -16.64 6.40 -25.27
C GLU A 116 -16.65 4.90 -25.62
N LYS A 117 -16.20 4.55 -26.83
CA LYS A 117 -16.05 3.14 -27.25
C LYS A 117 -15.09 2.36 -26.35
N LEU A 118 -13.99 2.99 -25.92
CA LEU A 118 -13.03 2.34 -25.02
C LEU A 118 -13.62 2.14 -23.61
N SER A 119 -14.43 3.09 -23.14
CA SER A 119 -15.19 2.97 -21.89
C SER A 119 -16.11 1.75 -21.92
N ASP A 120 -16.77 1.51 -23.04
CA ASP A 120 -17.74 0.42 -23.18
C ASP A 120 -17.06 -0.95 -23.24
N VAL A 121 -15.86 -1.03 -23.80
CA VAL A 121 -15.05 -2.25 -23.73
C VAL A 121 -14.58 -2.51 -22.30
N LEU A 122 -14.09 -1.49 -21.59
CA LEU A 122 -13.59 -1.64 -20.22
C LEU A 122 -14.68 -2.00 -19.19
N LYS A 123 -15.94 -1.61 -19.44
CA LYS A 123 -17.09 -1.98 -18.59
C LYS A 123 -17.52 -3.45 -18.75
N ASN A 124 -17.06 -4.13 -19.80
CA ASN A 124 -17.51 -5.47 -20.20
C ASN A 124 -16.42 -6.56 -20.05
N ILE A 125 -15.29 -6.28 -19.38
CA ILE A 125 -14.19 -7.22 -19.07
C ILE A 125 -13.92 -7.20 -17.57
#